data_AF-A0A077PCV7-F1
#
_entry.id   AF-A0A077PCV7-F1
#
_cell.length_a   1.000
_cell.length_b   1.000
_cell.length_c   1.000
_cell.angle_alpha   90.00
_cell.angle_beta   90.00
_cell.angle_gamma   90.00
#
_symmetry.space_group_name_H-M   'P 1'
#
loop_
_entity.id
_entity.type
_entity.pdbx_description
1 polymer ?
#
loop_
_entity_poly.entity_id
_entity_poly.type
_entity_poly.pdbx_seq_one_letter_code
_entity_poly.pdbx_strand_id
1 'polypeptide(L)' 'MPEHIPPLNQTELGITGRFRFRAQKLTSRPVLQVEVLVKKTRLGTHNMDRTDPLWRDATLQEAIQIQYGTGFIDPPES' A
#
# COMPACT_ATOMS: atom_id res chain seq x y z
N MET A 1 28.75 -19.05 4.39
CA MET A 1 28.32 -18.56 3.06
C MET A 1 27.17 -17.61 3.29
N PRO A 2 27.16 -16.38 2.77
CA PRO A 2 26.02 -15.48 2.96
C PRO A 2 24.82 -16.09 2.23
N GLU A 3 23.73 -16.31 2.95
CA GLU A 3 22.48 -16.81 2.40
C GLU A 3 21.96 -15.80 1.37
N HIS A 4 21.95 -16.19 0.09
CA HIS A 4 21.42 -15.35 -0.98
C HIS A 4 19.89 -15.35 -0.91
N ILE A 5 19.35 -14.43 -0.11
CA ILE A 5 17.92 -14.14 -0.02
C ILE A 5 17.48 -13.56 -1.37
N PRO A 6 16.63 -14.24 -2.16
CA PRO A 6 16.19 -13.70 -3.43
C PRO A 6 15.40 -12.39 -3.23
N PRO A 7 15.48 -11.45 -4.19
CA PRO A 7 14.89 -10.13 -4.08
C PRO A 7 13.36 -10.22 -3.95
N LEU A 8 12.81 -9.40 -3.04
CA LEU A 8 11.38 -9.23 -2.87
C LEU A 8 10.90 -8.16 -3.85
N ASN A 9 10.12 -8.54 -4.85
CA ASN A 9 9.43 -7.58 -5.69
C ASN A 9 8.12 -7.17 -5.01
N GLN A 10 7.90 -5.86 -4.93
CA GLN A 10 6.67 -5.28 -4.39
C GLN A 10 6.02 -4.46 -5.48
N THR A 11 4.81 -4.85 -5.87
CA THR A 11 4.01 -4.13 -6.86
C THR A 11 2.76 -3.61 -6.17
N GLU A 12 2.55 -2.30 -6.21
CA GLU A 12 1.32 -1.71 -5.72
C GLU A 12 0.17 -1.99 -6.70
N LEU A 13 -0.95 -2.47 -6.19
CA LEU A 13 -2.14 -2.78 -6.98
C LEU A 13 -3.10 -1.58 -7.05
N GLY A 14 -3.18 -0.78 -5.98
CA GLY A 14 -4.07 0.37 -5.88
C GLY A 14 -4.53 0.68 -4.45
N ILE A 15 -5.42 1.66 -4.32
CA ILE A 15 -5.99 2.10 -3.03
C ILE A 15 -7.27 1.34 -2.68
N THR A 16 -7.44 1.00 -1.40
CA THR A 16 -8.63 0.30 -0.88
C THR A 16 -9.81 1.23 -0.57
N GLY A 17 -9.59 2.54 -0.61
CA GLY A 17 -10.55 3.55 -0.15
C GLY A 17 -10.54 3.80 1.36
N ARG A 18 -9.78 3.02 2.15
CA ARG A 18 -9.55 3.36 3.56
C ARG A 18 -8.50 4.46 3.68
N PHE A 19 -8.81 5.46 4.50
CA PHE A 19 -7.93 6.60 4.73
C PHE A 19 -7.87 6.97 6.21
N ARG A 20 -6.77 7.60 6.62
CA ARG A 20 -6.58 8.13 7.96
C ARG A 20 -5.71 9.38 7.93
N PHE A 21 -5.79 10.21 8.96
CA PHE A 21 -4.89 11.32 9.15
C PHE A 21 -3.85 10.99 10.21
N ARG A 22 -2.60 11.38 9.95
CA ARG A 22 -1.49 11.28 10.90
C ARG A 22 -0.87 12.66 11.08
N ALA A 23 -0.50 13.01 12.31
CA ALA A 23 0.29 14.21 12.56
C ALA A 23 1.77 13.99 12.16
N GLN A 24 2.33 14.89 11.36
CA GLN A 24 3.75 14.89 11.04
C GLN A 24 4.56 15.28 12.29
N LYS A 25 5.55 14.46 12.68
CA LYS A 25 6.28 14.60 13.96
C LYS A 25 6.95 15.96 14.17
N LEU A 26 7.42 16.61 13.09
CA LEU A 26 8.18 17.87 13.18
C LEU A 26 7.29 19.11 13.13
N THR A 27 6.23 19.08 12.33
CA THR A 27 5.41 20.27 12.01
C THR A 27 4.00 20.20 12.60
N SER A 28 3.63 19.06 13.20
CA SER A 28 2.27 18.73 13.65
C SER A 28 1.19 18.88 12.58
N ARG A 29 1.59 18.97 11.30
CA ARG A 29 0.64 19.09 10.19
C ARG A 29 -0.09 17.76 9.97
N PRO A 30 -1.41 17.79 9.72
CA PRO A 30 -2.13 16.58 9.35
C PRO A 30 -1.69 16.14 7.95
N VAL A 31 -1.27 14.88 7.85
CA VAL A 31 -0.93 14.20 6.60
C VAL A 31 -1.98 13.15 6.33
N LEU A 32 -2.58 13.20 5.14
CA LEU A 32 -3.51 12.18 4.68
C LEU A 32 -2.73 10.92 4.30
N GLN A 33 -3.15 9.79 4.85
CA GLN A 33 -2.62 8.47 4.53
C GLN A 33 -3.73 7.58 3.98
N VAL A 34 -3.36 6.72 3.04
CA VAL A 34 -4.25 5.78 2.36
C VAL A 34 -3.74 4.37 2.55
N GLU A 35 -4.67 3.42 2.64
CA GLU A 35 -4.34 2.00 2.63
C GLU A 35 -4.29 1.53 1.17
N VAL A 36 -3.10 1.10 0.74
CA VAL A 36 -2.84 0.50 -0.57
C VAL A 36 -2.65 -1.00 -0.43
N LEU A 37 -3.06 -1.77 -1.44
CA LEU A 37 -2.72 -3.18 -1.51
C LEU A 37 -1.42 -3.34 -2.28
N VAL A 38 -0.47 -4.03 -1.66
CA VAL A 38 0.82 -4.33 -2.26
C VAL A 38 0.93 -5.83 -2.45
N LYS A 39 1.12 -6.24 -3.70
CA LYS A 39 1.44 -7.61 -4.06
C LYS A 39 2.94 -7.81 -3.90
N LYS A 40 3.32 -8.69 -2.97
CA LYS A 40 4.70 -9.09 -2.75
C LYS A 40 4.91 -10.41 -3.46
N THR A 41 5.87 -10.45 -4.37
CA THR A 41 6.27 -11.66 -5.09
C THR A 41 7.76 -11.87 -4.87
N ARG A 42 8.16 -13.07 -4.41
CA ARG A 42 9.56 -13.42 -4.21
C ARG A 42 10.03 -14.36 -5.32
N LEU A 43 11.03 -13.94 -6.09
CA LEU A 43 11.55 -14.76 -7.18
C LEU A 43 12.10 -16.08 -6.63
N GLY A 44 11.63 -17.21 -7.16
CA GLY A 44 12.11 -18.55 -6.79
C GLY A 44 11.36 -19.22 -5.63
N THR A 45 10.34 -18.60 -5.05
CA THR A 45 9.45 -19.26 -4.08
C THR A 45 8.02 -19.25 -4.64
N HIS A 46 7.60 -20.36 -5.23
CA HIS A 46 6.32 -20.54 -5.94
C HIS A 46 5.05 -20.36 -5.06
N ASN A 47 5.20 -19.91 -3.80
CA ASN A 47 4.17 -19.98 -2.77
C ASN A 47 4.08 -18.72 -1.87
N MET A 48 4.67 -17.58 -2.27
CA MET A 48 4.62 -16.34 -1.48
C MET A 48 4.11 -15.13 -2.27
N ASP A 49 3.17 -15.34 -3.21
CA ASP A 49 2.38 -14.23 -3.72
C ASP A 49 1.37 -13.82 -2.65
N ARG A 50 1.76 -12.85 -1.82
CA ARG A 50 0.93 -12.33 -0.74
C ARG A 50 0.56 -10.89 -1.05
N THR A 51 -0.75 -10.63 -1.03
CA THR A 51 -1.28 -9.27 -1.07
C THR A 51 -1.46 -8.81 0.36
N ASP A 52 -0.72 -7.77 0.77
CA ASP A 52 -0.84 -7.18 2.10
C ASP A 52 -1.29 -5.72 2.00
N PRO A 53 -2.15 -5.25 2.91
CA PRO A 53 -2.45 -3.83 3.05
C PRO A 53 -1.24 -3.08 3.64
N LEU A 54 -0.94 -1.91 3.09
CA LEU A 54 0.12 -1.01 3.52
C LEU A 54 -0.43 0.42 3.65
N TRP A 55 -0.07 1.11 4.72
CA TRP A 55 -0.40 2.52 4.89
C TRP A 55 0.72 3.40 4.32
N ARG A 56 0.38 4.26 3.36
CA ARG A 56 1.31 5.27 2.84
C ARG A 56 0.67 6.65 2.75
N ASP A 57 1.51 7.66 2.60
CA ASP A 57 1.05 9.03 2.40
C ASP A 57 0.32 9.14 1.04
N ALA A 58 -0.77 9.88 1.03
CA ALA A 58 -1.62 10.05 -0.14
C ALA A 58 -0.97 10.96 -1.17
N THR A 59 -1.04 10.60 -2.44
CA THR A 59 -0.83 11.56 -3.54
C THR A 59 -2.07 12.44 -3.72
N LEU A 60 -1.91 13.56 -4.43
CA LEU A 60 -3.03 14.47 -4.71
C LEU A 60 -4.16 13.79 -5.49
N GLN A 61 -3.82 12.93 -6.46
CA GLN A 61 -4.81 12.20 -7.24
C GLN A 61 -5.62 11.23 -6.36
N GLU A 62 -4.96 10.52 -5.45
CA GLU A 62 -5.63 9.60 -4.52
C GLU A 62 -6.51 10.35 -3.51
N ALA A 63 -6.10 11.54 -3.07
CA ALA A 63 -6.93 12.39 -2.24
C ALA A 63 -8.24 12.78 -2.95
N ILE A 64 -8.15 13.11 -4.24
CA ILE A 64 -9.31 13.40 -5.09
C ILE A 64 -10.19 12.14 -5.23
N GLN A 65 -9.59 10.99 -5.52
CA GLN A 65 -10.31 9.71 -5.63
C GLN A 65 -11.08 9.37 -4.35
N ILE A 66 -10.49 9.62 -3.19
CA ILE A 66 -11.15 9.46 -1.88
C ILE A 66 -12.30 10.44 -1.71
N GLN A 67 -12.11 11.70 -2.07
CA GLN A 67 -13.14 12.72 -1.97
C GLN A 67 -14.37 12.39 -2.83
N TYR A 68 -14.16 11.84 -4.04
CA TYR A 68 -15.23 11.48 -4.96
C TYR A 68 -15.71 10.03 -4.84
N GLY A 69 -15.05 9.21 -4.03
CA GLY A 69 -15.45 7.81 -3.82
C GLY A 69 -15.21 6.90 -5.03
N THR A 70 -14.12 7.10 -5.78
CA THR A 70 -13.87 6.41 -7.07
C THR A 70 -12.50 5.73 -7.12
N GLY A 71 -12.36 4.69 -7.95
CA GLY A 71 -11.05 4.08 -8.24
C GLY A 71 -10.50 3.20 -7.13
N PHE A 72 -11.36 2.64 -6.28
CA PHE A 72 -10.96 1.72 -5.22
C PHE A 72 -10.85 0.28 -5.73
N ILE A 73 -9.94 -0.47 -5.13
CA ILE A 73 -9.81 -1.91 -5.34
C ILE A 73 -10.31 -2.67 -4.12
N ASP A 74 -11.07 -3.72 -4.35
CA ASP A 74 -11.46 -4.63 -3.28
C ASP A 74 -10.26 -5.46 -2.82
N PRO A 75 -10.05 -5.61 -1.51
CA PRO A 75 -9.08 -6.58 -1.01
C PRO A 75 -9.48 -7.98 -1.49
N PRO A 76 -8.52 -8.82 -1.92
CA PRO A 76 -8.82 -10.21 -2.22
C PRO A 76 -9.43 -10.83 -0.96
N GLU A 77 -10.62 -11.41 -1.10
CA GLU A 77 -11.37 -12.04 -0.01
C GLU A 77 -10.45 -12.96 0.80
N SER A 78 -10.48 -12.79 2.12
CA SER A 78 -9.63 -13.50 3.08
C SER A 78 -10.21 -14.85 3.48
#